data_AF-A0A6I5WHB7-F1
#
_entry.id   AF-A0A6I5WHB7-F1
#
_cell.length_a   1.000
_cell.length_b   1.000
_cell.length_c   1.000
_cell.angle_alpha   90.00
_cell.angle_beta   90.00
_cell.angle_gamma   90.00
#
_symmetry.space_group_name_H-M   'P 1'
#
loop_
_entity.id
_entity.type
_entity.pdbx_description
1 polymer ?
#
loop_
_entity_poly.entity_id
_entity_poly.type
_entity_poly.pdbx_seq_one_letter_code
_entity_poly.pdbx_strand_id
1 'polypeptide(L)'
;MIHVTTTTVDSAAVAKTDPAPPPAAFLLQTTQTRELSGAAYAYAREVETREPIVVGVHRFPARTEPLDVSRVNPALEEAQVHSLAALRERRDARAVAAIVDLTAAAQAGDNLMPECIDAIRADATVGEMVARLRSAHGPWTPSTSY
;
A
#
# COMPACT_ATOMS: atom_id res chain seq x y z
N MET A 1 -19.16 -31.43 -20.40
CA MET A 1 -18.93 -30.02 -19.99
C MET A 1 -19.06 -29.89 -18.47
N ILE A 2 -18.31 -30.69 -17.70
CA ILE A 2 -18.26 -30.68 -16.20
C ILE A 2 -16.83 -31.07 -15.75
N HIS A 3 -15.80 -30.86 -16.59
CA HIS A 3 -14.44 -31.35 -16.32
C HIS A 3 -13.46 -30.29 -15.83
N VAL A 4 -13.81 -28.99 -15.93
CA VAL A 4 -12.93 -27.88 -15.50
C VAL A 4 -13.12 -27.56 -14.01
N THR A 5 -14.31 -27.86 -13.46
CA THR A 5 -14.64 -27.54 -12.07
C THR A 5 -13.90 -28.44 -11.09
N THR A 6 -13.77 -29.75 -11.36
CA THR A 6 -13.14 -30.71 -10.44
C THR A 6 -11.63 -30.53 -10.29
N THR A 7 -10.92 -30.19 -11.37
CA THR A 7 -9.45 -29.99 -11.31
C THR A 7 -9.06 -28.72 -10.55
N THR A 8 -9.91 -27.70 -10.57
CA THR A 8 -9.65 -26.43 -9.87
C THR A 8 -9.81 -26.60 -8.34
N VAL A 9 -10.71 -27.49 -7.89
CA VAL A 9 -10.87 -27.76 -6.44
C VAL A 9 -9.73 -28.62 -5.89
N ASP A 10 -9.19 -29.55 -6.67
CA ASP A 10 -8.07 -30.42 -6.26
C ASP A 10 -6.73 -29.67 -6.18
N SER A 11 -6.47 -28.73 -7.09
CA SER A 11 -5.26 -27.90 -7.06
C SER A 11 -5.30 -26.80 -5.99
N ALA A 12 -6.49 -26.45 -5.50
CA ALA A 12 -6.67 -25.57 -4.34
C ALA A 12 -6.53 -26.32 -3.00
N ALA A 13 -6.51 -27.66 -3.00
CA ALA A 13 -6.41 -28.47 -1.80
C ALA A 13 -4.95 -28.94 -1.55
N VAL A 14 -4.37 -28.40 -0.47
CA VAL A 14 -3.17 -28.90 0.22
C VAL A 14 -1.82 -28.64 -0.46
N ALA A 15 -1.37 -27.38 -0.40
CA ALA A 15 0.04 -27.08 -0.20
C ALA A 15 0.36 -27.15 1.32
N LYS A 16 0.82 -28.32 1.76
CA LYS A 16 1.45 -28.69 3.04
C LYS A 16 1.63 -27.56 4.10
N THR A 17 0.76 -27.57 5.12
CA THR A 17 0.90 -26.75 6.34
C THR A 17 1.86 -27.43 7.32
N ASP A 18 3.08 -26.90 7.49
CA ASP A 18 3.94 -27.23 8.65
C ASP A 18 3.33 -26.64 9.94
N PRO A 19 3.53 -27.25 11.13
CA PRO A 19 2.99 -26.72 12.38
C PRO A 19 3.60 -25.35 12.70
N ALA A 20 2.74 -24.33 12.76
CA ALA A 20 3.11 -22.92 12.78
C ALA A 20 3.79 -22.45 14.09
N PRO A 21 4.87 -21.64 14.04
CA PRO A 21 5.29 -20.78 15.15
C PRO A 21 4.32 -19.58 15.32
N PRO A 22 4.31 -18.88 16.48
CA PRO A 22 3.28 -17.90 16.85
C PRO A 22 3.12 -16.70 15.89
N PRO A 23 1.95 -16.02 15.88
CA PRO A 23 1.30 -15.64 14.63
C PRO A 23 1.55 -14.24 14.05
N ALA A 24 2.25 -13.32 14.71
CA ALA A 24 2.21 -11.91 14.26
C ALA A 24 3.33 -11.50 13.28
N ALA A 25 4.53 -12.07 13.37
CA ALA A 25 5.69 -11.55 12.66
C ALA A 25 6.06 -12.32 11.37
N PHE A 26 5.55 -13.53 11.19
CA PHE A 26 6.08 -14.47 10.19
C PHE A 26 5.08 -14.86 9.08
N LEU A 27 3.79 -14.57 9.22
CA LEU A 27 2.79 -15.45 8.60
C LEU A 27 2.40 -15.24 7.13
N LEU A 28 2.70 -14.16 6.39
CA LEU A 28 2.07 -14.03 5.05
C LEU A 28 2.90 -13.46 3.89
N GLN A 29 4.00 -12.75 4.10
CA GLN A 29 4.56 -11.95 2.99
C GLN A 29 5.68 -12.61 2.19
N THR A 30 6.53 -13.47 2.74
CA THR A 30 7.72 -13.92 2.02
C THR A 30 7.46 -15.04 1.02
N THR A 31 6.68 -16.07 1.40
CA THR A 31 6.37 -17.20 0.51
C THR A 31 5.40 -16.80 -0.59
N GLN A 32 4.30 -16.12 -0.26
CA GLN A 32 3.29 -15.69 -1.22
C GLN A 32 3.84 -14.66 -2.21
N THR A 33 4.63 -13.68 -1.75
CA THR A 33 5.24 -12.69 -2.66
C THR A 33 6.23 -13.35 -3.61
N ARG A 34 7.03 -14.31 -3.12
CA ARG A 34 7.98 -15.07 -3.95
C ARG A 34 7.25 -15.93 -4.99
N GLU A 35 6.17 -16.61 -4.60
CA GLU A 35 5.35 -17.41 -5.53
C GLU A 35 4.65 -16.54 -6.57
N LEU A 36 4.02 -15.44 -6.15
CA LEU A 36 3.39 -14.48 -7.04
C LEU A 36 4.39 -13.90 -8.04
N SER A 37 5.56 -13.51 -7.56
CA SER A 37 6.61 -12.97 -8.42
C SER A 37 7.19 -14.03 -9.37
N GLY A 38 7.37 -15.27 -8.90
CA GLY A 38 7.82 -16.39 -9.74
C GLY A 38 6.82 -16.69 -10.86
N ALA A 39 5.52 -16.70 -10.52
CA ALA A 39 4.44 -16.87 -11.50
C ALA A 39 4.36 -15.69 -12.48
N ALA A 40 4.48 -14.45 -11.99
CA ALA A 40 4.50 -13.24 -12.83
C ALA A 40 5.70 -13.26 -13.81
N TYR A 41 6.87 -13.71 -13.34
CA TYR A 41 8.06 -13.85 -14.18
C TYR A 41 7.90 -14.96 -15.24
N ALA A 42 7.35 -16.12 -14.86
CA ALA A 42 7.06 -17.19 -15.81
C ALA A 42 6.09 -16.72 -16.90
N TYR A 43 5.00 -16.06 -16.51
CA TYR A 43 4.02 -15.50 -17.45
C TYR A 43 4.64 -14.43 -18.37
N ALA A 44 5.45 -13.52 -17.82
CA ALA A 44 6.15 -12.54 -18.64
C ALA A 44 7.04 -13.19 -19.70
N ARG A 45 7.79 -14.24 -19.31
CA ARG A 45 8.61 -15.02 -20.25
C ARG A 45 7.78 -15.72 -21.32
N GLU A 46 6.67 -16.33 -20.95
CA GLU A 46 5.76 -16.99 -21.90
C GLU A 46 5.21 -15.98 -22.92
N VAL A 47 4.77 -14.80 -22.47
CA VAL A 47 4.32 -13.72 -23.35
C VAL A 47 5.42 -13.26 -24.30
N GLU A 48 6.68 -13.19 -23.84
CA GLU A 48 7.85 -12.88 -24.68
C GLU A 48 8.17 -14.00 -25.69
N THR A 49 8.08 -15.27 -25.28
CA THR A 49 8.29 -16.42 -26.18
C THR A 49 7.12 -16.66 -27.13
N ARG A 50 6.05 -15.85 -27.02
CA ARG A 50 4.81 -15.92 -27.81
C ARG A 50 4.06 -17.24 -27.65
N GLU A 51 4.17 -17.87 -26.49
CA GLU A 51 3.46 -19.12 -26.17
C GLU A 51 1.96 -18.86 -25.98
N PRO A 52 1.52 -17.98 -25.06
CA PRO A 52 0.21 -17.38 -25.11
C PRO A 52 0.17 -16.27 -26.17
N ILE A 53 -0.73 -16.39 -27.14
CA ILE A 53 -0.97 -15.32 -28.12
C ILE A 53 -1.76 -14.18 -27.47
N VAL A 54 -1.14 -13.01 -27.36
CA VAL A 54 -1.73 -11.75 -26.86
C VAL A 54 -1.93 -10.81 -28.05
N VAL A 55 -3.18 -10.71 -28.49
CA VAL A 55 -3.62 -9.91 -29.65
C VAL A 55 -3.45 -8.42 -29.35
N GLY A 56 -2.92 -7.67 -30.32
CA GLY A 56 -2.65 -6.23 -30.18
C GLY A 56 -1.33 -5.90 -29.49
N VAL A 57 -0.71 -6.86 -28.82
CA VAL A 57 0.63 -6.71 -28.20
C VAL A 57 1.72 -7.31 -29.09
N HIS A 58 1.67 -8.62 -29.33
CA HIS A 58 2.72 -9.30 -30.11
C HIS A 58 2.21 -10.04 -31.36
N ARG A 59 0.90 -10.31 -31.47
CA ARG A 59 0.27 -10.72 -32.73
C ARG A 59 -0.83 -9.73 -33.11
N PHE A 60 -0.91 -9.45 -34.41
CA PHE A 60 -1.90 -8.53 -34.98
C PHE A 60 -1.89 -7.14 -34.33
N PRO A 61 -0.72 -6.47 -34.18
CA PRO A 61 -0.72 -5.09 -33.71
C PRO A 61 -1.44 -4.20 -34.71
N ALA A 62 -2.44 -3.47 -34.24
CA ALA A 62 -3.14 -2.46 -35.03
C ALA A 62 -2.49 -1.09 -34.80
N ARG A 63 -2.62 -0.20 -35.78
CA ARG A 63 -2.28 1.21 -35.57
C ARG A 63 -3.19 1.76 -34.48
N THR A 64 -2.59 2.28 -33.43
CA THR A 64 -3.30 2.87 -32.30
C THR A 64 -3.33 4.38 -32.46
N GLU A 65 -4.48 4.98 -32.21
CA GLU A 65 -4.58 6.44 -32.10
C GLU A 65 -3.99 6.89 -30.75
N PRO A 66 -3.45 8.11 -30.65
CA PRO A 66 -3.01 8.65 -29.38
C PRO A 66 -4.18 8.67 -28.38
N LEU A 67 -3.99 8.02 -27.24
CA LEU A 67 -4.93 8.11 -26.13
C LEU A 67 -4.69 9.41 -25.38
N ASP A 68 -5.78 10.14 -25.09
CA ASP A 68 -5.72 11.23 -24.13
C ASP A 68 -5.67 10.64 -22.71
N VAL A 69 -4.48 10.69 -22.12
CA VAL A 69 -4.23 10.16 -20.77
C VAL A 69 -4.31 11.32 -19.79
N SER A 70 -5.15 11.17 -18.77
CA SER A 70 -5.22 12.13 -17.67
C SER A 70 -3.84 12.30 -17.03
N ARG A 71 -3.36 13.55 -17.00
CA ARG A 71 -2.10 13.92 -16.37
C ARG A 71 -2.37 14.68 -15.09
N VAL A 72 -1.58 14.37 -14.06
CA VAL A 72 -1.58 15.17 -12.83
C VAL A 72 -1.11 16.58 -13.16
N ASN A 73 -1.90 17.58 -12.76
CA ASN A 73 -1.53 18.98 -12.94
C ASN A 73 -0.44 19.37 -11.91
N PRO A 74 0.76 19.78 -12.34
CA PRO A 74 1.83 20.17 -11.41
C PRO A 74 1.46 21.37 -10.52
N ALA A 75 0.56 22.25 -10.98
CA ALA A 75 0.09 23.38 -10.18
C ALA A 75 -0.69 22.96 -8.91
N LEU A 76 -1.15 21.70 -8.83
CA LEU A 76 -1.81 21.17 -7.64
C LEU A 76 -0.87 21.09 -6.44
N GLU A 77 0.41 20.77 -6.67
CA GLU A 77 1.42 20.72 -5.62
C GLU A 77 1.66 22.11 -5.03
N GLU A 78 1.87 23.11 -5.89
CA GLU A 78 2.06 24.51 -5.49
C GLU A 78 0.85 25.03 -4.68
N ALA A 79 -0.36 24.74 -5.14
CA ALA A 79 -1.59 25.10 -4.44
C ALA A 79 -1.68 24.44 -3.05
N GLN A 80 -1.30 23.16 -2.94
CA GLN A 80 -1.30 22.44 -1.66
C GLN A 80 -0.25 22.99 -0.70
N VAL A 81 0.95 23.33 -1.19
CA VAL A 81 2.01 23.96 -0.39
C VAL A 81 1.55 25.32 0.15
N HIS A 82 0.93 26.14 -0.69
CA HIS A 82 0.40 27.44 -0.27
C HIS A 82 -0.72 27.29 0.78
N SER A 83 -1.66 26.37 0.56
CA SER A 83 -2.74 26.08 1.51
C SER A 83 -2.20 25.62 2.88
N LEU A 84 -1.17 24.77 2.89
CA LEU A 84 -0.50 24.31 4.11
C LEU A 84 0.25 25.44 4.82
N ALA A 85 0.90 26.35 4.09
CA ALA A 85 1.55 27.51 4.68
C ALA A 85 0.52 28.43 5.35
N ALA A 86 -0.57 28.76 4.65
CA ALA A 86 -1.66 29.57 5.19
C ALA A 86 -2.35 28.91 6.40
N LEU A 87 -2.44 27.57 6.43
CA LEU A 87 -2.94 26.81 7.60
C LEU A 87 -2.03 26.99 8.81
N ARG A 88 -0.72 26.88 8.60
CA ARG A 88 0.27 26.99 9.67
C ARG A 88 0.38 28.40 10.22
N GLU A 89 0.17 29.42 9.40
CA GLU A 89 0.18 30.83 9.83
C GLU A 89 -1.01 31.21 10.70
N ARG A 90 -2.21 30.70 10.40
CA ARG A 90 -3.45 31.10 11.10
C ARG A 90 -3.73 30.33 12.39
N ARG A 91 -3.19 29.12 12.55
CA ARG A 91 -3.48 28.24 13.69
C ARG A 91 -2.60 28.54 14.90
N ASP A 92 -3.05 28.16 16.09
CA ASP A 92 -2.19 28.17 17.29
C ASP A 92 -1.26 26.96 17.29
N ALA A 93 0.00 27.18 16.88
CA ALA A 93 1.02 26.14 16.82
C ALA A 93 1.31 25.48 18.19
N ARG A 94 1.16 26.22 19.30
CA ARG A 94 1.41 25.68 20.64
C ARG A 94 0.25 24.79 21.10
N ALA A 95 -0.99 25.19 20.80
CA ALA A 95 -2.17 24.36 21.06
C ALA A 95 -2.11 23.06 20.26
N VAL A 96 -1.74 23.13 18.96
CA VAL A 96 -1.55 21.93 18.13
C VAL A 96 -0.49 21.01 18.72
N ALA A 97 0.68 21.54 19.10
CA ALA A 97 1.76 20.72 19.64
C ALA A 97 1.38 20.01 20.95
N ALA A 98 0.52 20.62 21.77
CA ALA A 98 0.04 20.05 23.02
C ALA A 98 -1.03 18.98 22.83
N ILE A 99 -1.91 19.13 21.81
CA ILE A 99 -3.01 18.20 21.53
C ILE A 99 -2.54 16.98 20.73
N VAL A 100 -1.46 17.13 19.94
CA VAL A 100 -0.95 16.09 19.03
C VAL A 100 -0.07 15.06 19.76
N ASP A 101 -0.06 14.99 21.10
CA ASP A 101 0.70 13.93 21.80
C ASP A 101 -0.02 12.57 21.77
N LEU A 102 -0.06 12.00 20.57
CA LEU A 102 -0.56 10.64 20.28
C LEU A 102 0.39 9.55 20.81
N THR A 103 1.58 9.94 21.28
CA THR A 103 2.68 9.02 21.59
C THR A 103 2.32 8.11 22.77
N ALA A 104 1.70 8.67 23.81
CA ALA A 104 1.35 7.93 25.01
C ALA A 104 0.28 6.86 24.71
N ALA A 105 -0.82 7.25 24.07
CA ALA A 105 -1.88 6.31 23.66
C ALA A 105 -1.35 5.24 22.69
N ALA A 106 -0.48 5.64 21.75
CA ALA A 106 0.15 4.72 20.79
C ALA A 106 1.06 3.69 21.47
N GLN A 107 1.83 4.09 22.48
CA GLN A 107 2.70 3.19 23.24
C GLN A 107 1.92 2.29 24.20
N ALA A 108 0.82 2.78 24.76
CA ALA A 108 -0.06 2.00 25.64
C ALA A 108 -0.93 0.98 24.86
N GLY A 109 -1.08 1.15 23.54
CA GLY A 109 -1.97 0.33 22.72
C GLY A 109 -3.45 0.73 22.87
N ASP A 110 -3.70 1.96 23.30
CA ASP A 110 -5.04 2.52 23.47
C ASP A 110 -5.66 2.93 22.13
N ASN A 111 -6.97 3.19 22.13
CA ASN A 111 -7.66 3.68 20.95
C ASN A 111 -7.23 5.11 20.61
N LEU A 112 -6.62 5.32 19.44
CA LEU A 112 -6.09 6.62 18.97
C LEU A 112 -7.14 7.56 18.38
N MET A 113 -8.37 7.09 18.13
CA MET A 113 -9.38 7.88 17.43
C MET A 113 -9.77 9.18 18.16
N PRO A 114 -9.98 9.18 19.49
CA PRO A 114 -10.32 10.39 20.23
C PRO A 114 -9.27 11.51 20.05
N GLU A 115 -8.00 11.17 20.22
CA GLU A 115 -6.89 12.10 20.12
C GLU A 115 -6.66 12.56 18.67
N CYS A 116 -6.92 11.69 17.69
CA CYS A 116 -6.88 12.06 16.28
C CYS A 116 -7.96 13.10 15.93
N ILE A 117 -9.18 12.96 16.49
CA ILE A 117 -10.26 13.92 16.28
C ILE A 117 -9.89 15.28 16.89
N ASP A 118 -9.32 15.29 18.09
CA ASP A 118 -8.90 16.53 18.74
C ASP A 118 -7.75 17.20 18.01
N ALA A 119 -6.78 16.43 17.48
CA ALA A 119 -5.71 16.93 16.62
C ALA A 119 -6.27 17.60 15.35
N ILE A 120 -7.22 16.96 14.66
CA ILE A 120 -7.85 17.52 13.46
C ILE A 120 -8.62 18.81 13.79
N ARG A 121 -9.36 18.85 14.91
CA ARG A 121 -10.07 20.05 15.38
C ARG A 121 -9.13 21.21 15.69
N ALA A 122 -7.89 20.91 16.06
CA ALA A 122 -6.86 21.90 16.30
C ALA A 122 -6.12 22.34 15.02
N ASP A 123 -6.56 21.92 13.82
CA ASP A 123 -5.87 22.18 12.56
C ASP A 123 -4.47 21.50 12.46
N ALA A 124 -4.30 20.34 13.11
CA ALA A 124 -3.13 19.49 12.89
C ALA A 124 -3.15 18.86 11.48
N THR A 125 -2.00 18.76 10.85
CA THR A 125 -1.87 18.11 9.54
C THR A 125 -1.67 16.60 9.70
N VAL A 126 -2.07 15.84 8.67
CA VAL A 126 -1.80 14.39 8.60
C VAL A 126 -0.31 14.09 8.79
N GLY A 127 0.56 14.90 8.18
CA GLY A 127 2.01 14.75 8.31
C GLY A 127 2.51 14.89 9.75
N GLU A 128 1.93 15.83 10.52
CA GLU A 128 2.30 16.03 11.94
C GLU A 128 1.82 14.87 12.82
N MET A 129 0.60 14.38 12.59
CA MET A 129 0.06 13.21 13.31
C MET A 129 0.89 11.95 13.01
N VAL A 130 1.17 11.69 11.74
CA VAL A 130 1.99 10.55 11.30
C VAL A 130 3.43 10.66 11.83
N ALA A 131 4.00 11.87 11.92
CA ALA A 131 5.32 12.06 12.49
C ALA A 131 5.39 11.61 13.97
N ARG A 132 4.35 11.88 14.76
CA ARG A 132 4.25 11.40 16.15
C ARG A 132 4.11 9.89 16.23
N LEU A 133 3.22 9.31 15.44
CA LEU A 133 3.04 7.86 15.40
C LEU A 133 4.32 7.14 14.93
N ARG A 134 5.04 7.71 13.97
CA ARG A 134 6.34 7.21 13.53
C ARG A 134 7.39 7.29 14.63
N SER A 135 7.36 8.33 15.48
CA SER A 135 8.27 8.41 16.62
C SER A 135 7.97 7.33 17.69
N ALA A 136 6.71 6.93 17.84
CA ALA A 136 6.29 5.89 18.77
C ALA A 136 6.60 4.47 18.26
N HIS A 137 6.31 4.18 16.99
CA HIS A 137 6.38 2.83 16.43
C HIS A 137 7.61 2.55 15.55
N GLY A 138 8.31 3.61 15.12
CA GLY A 138 9.31 3.51 14.06
C GLY A 138 8.69 3.30 12.67
N PRO A 139 9.49 3.42 11.60
CA PRO A 139 9.07 3.01 10.27
C PRO A 139 9.07 1.48 10.16
N TRP A 140 8.07 0.92 9.49
CA TRP A 140 8.14 -0.48 9.06
C TRP A 140 9.10 -0.60 7.87
N THR A 141 10.00 -1.57 7.94
CA THR A 141 10.92 -1.89 6.85
C THR A 141 10.66 -3.33 6.38
N PRO A 142 10.37 -3.54 5.08
CA PRO A 142 10.26 -4.89 4.55
C PRO A 142 11.59 -5.63 4.67
N SER A 143 11.58 -6.90 5.07
CA SER A 143 12.78 -7.74 5.01
C SER A 143 13.11 -8.05 3.55
N THR A 144 14.15 -7.43 3.00
CA THR A 144 14.60 -7.55 1.60
C THR A 144 15.27 -8.91 1.28
N SER A 145 14.95 -9.95 2.03
CA SER A 145 15.44 -11.30 1.76
C SER A 145 14.57 -11.91 0.67
N TYR A 146 15.08 -11.92 -0.56
CA TYR A 146 14.48 -12.60 -1.71
C TYR A 146 15.10 -13.97 -1.92
#